data_AF-A0A955RLI5-F1
#
_entry.id   AF-A0A955RLI5-F1
#
_cell.length_a   1.000
_cell.length_b   1.000
_cell.length_c   1.000
_cell.angle_alpha   90.00
_cell.angle_beta   90.00
_cell.angle_gamma   90.00
#
_symmetry.space_group_name_H-M   'P 1'
#
loop_
_entity.id
_entity.type
_entity.pdbx_description
1 polymer ?
#
loop_
_entity_poly.entity_id
_entity_poly.type
_entity_poly.pdbx_seq_one_letter_code
_entity_poly.pdbx_strand_id
1 'polypeptide(L)'
;MSKWNNFNDAEDRMSYELIPHKTIAKVRLLLKKGNHITKEWPDGYATKSKSGTSVYLACEFVVLSGQYENRKIWSNIGLHNEASPLYAEIGRS
;
A
#
# COMPACT_ATOMS: atom_id res chain seq x y z
N MET A 1 32.74 -2.68 -22.22
CA MET A 1 33.38 -1.83 -21.21
C MET A 1 32.35 -1.51 -20.13
N SER A 2 32.61 -1.92 -18.89
CA SER A 2 31.70 -1.66 -17.76
C SER A 2 31.58 -0.16 -17.53
N LYS A 3 30.34 0.36 -17.56
CA LYS A 3 30.06 1.78 -17.32
C LYS A 3 30.23 2.03 -15.81
N TRP A 4 31.35 2.65 -15.42
CA TRP A 4 31.57 3.08 -14.04
C TRP A 4 30.53 4.17 -13.69
N ASN A 5 29.58 3.84 -12.82
CA ASN A 5 28.57 4.80 -12.36
C ASN A 5 29.12 5.54 -11.13
N ASN A 6 29.54 6.80 -11.30
CA ASN A 6 29.90 7.70 -10.22
C ASN A 6 28.61 8.24 -9.56
N PHE A 7 28.39 7.91 -8.29
CA PHE A 7 27.21 8.36 -7.54
C PHE A 7 27.39 9.74 -6.89
N ASN A 8 28.61 10.29 -6.86
CA ASN A 8 28.87 11.59 -6.24
C ASN A 8 28.38 12.77 -7.09
N ASP A 9 28.33 12.59 -8.41
CA ASP A 9 27.79 13.57 -9.38
C ASP A 9 26.43 13.14 -9.93
N ALA A 10 25.74 12.23 -9.24
CA ALA A 10 24.41 11.82 -9.66
C ALA A 10 23.46 13.02 -9.55
N GLU A 11 22.82 13.39 -10.66
CA GLU A 11 21.76 14.39 -10.65
C GLU A 11 20.69 14.00 -9.62
N ASP A 12 20.25 14.98 -8.83
CA ASP A 12 19.21 14.76 -7.84
C ASP A 12 17.99 14.16 -8.52
N ARG A 13 17.53 13.03 -8.00
CA ARG A 13 16.55 12.20 -8.69
C ARG A 13 15.27 13.02 -8.88
N MET A 14 14.81 13.09 -10.13
CA MET A 14 13.58 13.75 -10.58
C MET A 14 12.53 13.89 -9.48
N SER A 15 12.16 15.14 -9.16
CA SER A 15 11.00 15.42 -8.32
C SER A 15 9.76 14.87 -9.02
N TYR A 16 9.26 13.73 -8.54
CA TYR A 16 7.99 13.22 -9.04
C TYR A 16 6.88 14.14 -8.54
N GLU A 17 6.13 14.72 -9.46
CA GLU A 17 4.89 15.41 -9.14
C GLU A 17 3.98 14.45 -8.34
N LEU A 18 3.49 14.90 -7.18
CA LEU A 18 2.59 14.09 -6.36
C LEU A 18 1.26 13.89 -7.07
N ILE A 19 0.64 12.72 -6.89
CA ILE A 19 -0.72 12.48 -7.36
C ILE A 19 -1.66 13.36 -6.50
N PRO A 20 -2.44 14.28 -7.09
CA PRO A 20 -3.34 15.13 -6.33
C PRO A 20 -4.38 14.31 -5.56
N HIS A 21 -4.78 14.80 -4.39
CA HIS A 21 -5.86 14.20 -3.62
C HIS A 21 -7.17 14.15 -4.43
N LYS A 22 -7.97 13.09 -4.25
CA LYS A 22 -9.21 12.80 -5.01
C LYS A 22 -9.03 12.51 -6.50
N THR A 23 -7.80 12.25 -6.96
CA THR A 23 -7.58 11.72 -8.31
C THR A 23 -8.26 10.35 -8.46
N ILE A 24 -9.17 10.24 -9.43
CA ILE A 24 -9.79 8.97 -9.80
C ILE A 24 -8.84 8.24 -10.75
N ALA A 25 -8.38 7.05 -10.35
CA ALA A 25 -7.46 6.25 -11.14
C ALA A 25 -7.94 4.79 -11.23
N LYS A 26 -7.81 4.20 -12.42
CA LYS A 26 -8.02 2.76 -12.61
C LYS A 26 -6.79 2.02 -12.08
N VAL A 27 -6.99 1.11 -11.14
CA VAL A 27 -5.89 0.40 -10.47
C VAL A 27 -6.08 -1.11 -10.52
N ARG A 28 -4.96 -1.83 -10.46
CA ARG A 28 -4.92 -3.23 -10.03
C ARG A 28 -4.56 -3.27 -8.55
N LEU A 29 -5.40 -3.90 -7.75
CA LEU A 29 -5.16 -4.17 -6.34
C LEU A 29 -4.45 -5.53 -6.17
N LEU A 30 -3.44 -5.56 -5.30
CA LEU A 30 -2.80 -6.76 -4.80
C LEU A 30 -2.85 -6.76 -3.27
N LEU A 31 -3.36 -7.85 -2.70
CA LEU A 31 -3.35 -8.09 -1.26
C LEU A 31 -2.08 -8.84 -0.88
N LYS A 32 -1.27 -8.27 0.01
CA LYS A 32 -0.10 -8.94 0.56
C LYS A 32 -0.54 -9.88 1.68
N LYS A 33 0.05 -11.07 1.73
CA LYS A 33 -0.21 -12.02 2.82
C LYS A 33 0.40 -11.49 4.11
N GLY A 34 -0.45 -11.27 5.11
CA GLY A 34 -0.01 -10.94 6.47
C GLY A 34 0.24 -12.15 7.36
N ASN A 35 -0.20 -13.34 6.93
CA ASN A 35 -0.09 -14.61 7.66
C ASN A 35 -0.71 -14.58 9.06
N HIS A 36 -1.65 -13.67 9.32
CA HIS A 36 -2.46 -13.71 10.52
C HIS A 36 -3.67 -14.62 10.27
N ILE A 37 -3.53 -15.89 10.63
CA ILE A 37 -4.57 -16.91 10.43
C ILE A 37 -5.33 -17.10 11.73
N THR A 38 -6.63 -16.84 11.70
CA THR A 38 -7.56 -17.10 12.81
C THR A 38 -8.81 -17.80 12.29
N LYS A 39 -9.79 -18.06 13.17
CA LYS A 39 -11.08 -18.63 12.76
C LYS A 39 -11.86 -17.68 11.84
N GLU A 40 -11.72 -16.37 12.06
CA GLU A 40 -12.36 -15.29 11.31
C GLU A 40 -11.64 -15.00 9.98
N TRP A 41 -10.30 -15.14 9.96
CA TRP A 41 -9.47 -14.91 8.78
C TRP A 41 -8.60 -16.14 8.46
N PRO A 42 -9.16 -17.18 7.85
CA PRO A 42 -8.43 -18.45 7.62
C PRO A 42 -7.47 -18.42 6.42
N ASP A 43 -7.59 -17.44 5.52
CA ASP A 43 -6.91 -17.40 4.22
C ASP A 43 -5.45 -16.88 4.27
N GLY A 44 -5.02 -16.32 5.41
CA GLY A 44 -3.69 -15.78 5.63
C GLY A 44 -3.43 -14.41 4.99
N TYR A 45 -4.45 -13.72 4.47
CA TYR A 45 -4.29 -12.35 3.95
C TYR A 45 -4.31 -11.30 5.03
N ALA A 46 -5.04 -11.53 6.13
CA ALA A 46 -5.07 -10.61 7.26
C ALA A 46 -3.65 -10.39 7.83
N THR A 47 -3.40 -9.16 8.26
CA THR A 47 -2.18 -8.72 8.95
C THR A 47 -2.56 -8.18 10.32
N LYS A 48 -1.96 -8.71 11.39
CA LYS A 48 -2.07 -8.12 12.74
C LYS A 48 -0.95 -7.10 12.94
N SER A 49 -1.30 -5.93 13.46
CA SER A 49 -0.32 -4.89 13.79
C SER A 49 0.69 -5.39 14.83
N LYS A 50 1.95 -4.96 14.70
CA LYS A 50 3.00 -5.28 15.68
C LYS A 50 2.91 -4.42 16.94
N SER A 51 2.39 -3.20 16.82
CA SER A 51 2.35 -2.19 17.88
C SER A 51 0.98 -2.04 18.53
N GLY A 52 -0.05 -2.72 18.03
CA GLY A 52 -1.41 -2.57 18.54
C GLY A 52 -2.31 -3.73 18.17
N THR A 53 -3.61 -3.56 18.37
CA THR A 53 -4.63 -4.61 18.22
C THR A 53 -5.36 -4.56 16.89
N SER A 54 -4.93 -3.70 15.95
CA SER A 54 -5.53 -3.62 14.63
C SER A 54 -5.22 -4.84 13.77
N VAL A 55 -6.23 -5.33 13.07
CA VAL A 55 -6.13 -6.30 11.98
C VAL A 55 -6.57 -5.59 10.70
N TYR A 56 -5.81 -5.76 9.62
CA TYR A 56 -6.02 -5.07 8.35
C TYR A 56 -5.53 -5.90 7.16
N LEU A 57 -5.97 -5.54 5.95
CA LEU A 57 -5.39 -5.99 4.70
C LEU A 57 -4.32 -5.01 4.25
N ALA A 58 -3.12 -5.53 3.95
CA ALA A 58 -2.05 -4.74 3.38
C ALA A 58 -2.20 -4.69 1.86
N CYS A 59 -2.56 -3.52 1.33
CA CYS A 59 -2.92 -3.35 -0.07
C CYS A 59 -1.81 -2.63 -0.85
N GLU A 60 -1.56 -3.14 -2.06
CA GLU A 60 -0.73 -2.49 -3.06
C GLU A 60 -1.58 -2.20 -4.29
N PHE A 61 -1.54 -0.97 -4.76
CA PHE A 61 -2.28 -0.52 -5.93
C PHE A 61 -1.30 -0.09 -7.00
N VAL A 62 -1.51 -0.57 -8.23
CA VAL A 62 -0.75 -0.13 -9.40
C VAL A 62 -1.72 0.54 -10.36
N VAL A 63 -1.45 1.78 -10.73
CA VAL A 63 -2.26 2.53 -11.70
C VAL A 63 -2.06 1.92 -13.09
N LEU A 64 -3.18 1.60 -13.76
CA LEU A 64 -3.19 0.85 -15.01
C LEU A 64 -3.20 1.71 -16.27
N SER A 65 -3.52 3.01 -16.15
CA SER A 65 -3.64 3.90 -17.30
C SER A 65 -3.69 5.37 -16.87
N GLY A 66 -3.38 6.29 -17.79
CA GLY A 66 -3.47 7.74 -17.59
C GLY A 66 -2.15 8.38 -17.16
N GLN A 67 -2.20 9.65 -16.72
CA GLN A 67 -1.00 10.45 -16.36
C GLN A 67 -0.11 9.78 -15.30
N TYR A 68 -0.69 8.92 -14.46
CA TYR A 68 0.01 8.25 -13.35
C TYR A 68 0.22 6.75 -13.57
N GLU A 69 0.11 6.27 -14.81
CA GLU A 69 0.31 4.85 -15.15
C GLU A 69 1.62 4.30 -14.57
N ASN A 70 1.60 3.02 -14.15
CA ASN A 70 2.70 2.29 -13.53
C ASN A 70 3.16 2.83 -12.16
N ARG A 71 2.57 3.90 -11.64
CA ARG A 71 2.84 4.35 -10.28
C ARG A 71 2.19 3.41 -9.27
N LYS A 72 2.89 3.22 -8.15
CA LYS A 72 2.52 2.32 -7.08
C LYS A 72 2.11 3.11 -5.83
N ILE A 73 1.02 2.68 -5.23
CA ILE A 73 0.43 3.28 -4.03
C ILE A 73 0.23 2.16 -3.01
N TRP A 74 0.47 2.44 -1.73
CA TRP A 74 0.20 1.51 -0.64
C TRP A 74 -0.82 2.12 0.31
N SER A 75 -1.78 1.31 0.73
CA SER A 75 -2.75 1.67 1.75
C SER A 75 -3.20 0.41 2.48
N ASN A 76 -3.84 0.57 3.63
CA ASN A 76 -4.40 -0.54 4.39
C ASN A 76 -5.92 -0.42 4.42
N ILE A 77 -6.60 -1.56 4.33
CA ILE A 77 -8.04 -1.65 4.57
C ILE A 77 -8.23 -2.27 5.95
N GLY A 78 -8.88 -1.54 6.85
CA GLY A 78 -9.16 -2.04 8.20
C GLY A 78 -10.02 -3.30 8.18
N LEU A 79 -9.83 -4.21 9.12
CA LEU A 79 -10.70 -5.38 9.32
C LEU A 79 -11.30 -5.39 10.71
N HIS A 80 -10.46 -5.15 11.73
CA HIS A 80 -10.87 -5.15 13.13
C HIS A 80 -9.89 -4.33 13.97
N ASN A 81 -10.34 -3.82 15.10
CA ASN A 81 -9.48 -3.28 16.15
C ASN A 81 -10.22 -3.32 17.49
N GLU A 82 -9.52 -3.73 18.54
CA GLU A 82 -10.13 -3.88 19.87
C GLU A 82 -10.38 -2.52 20.57
N ALA A 83 -9.58 -1.49 20.25
CA ALA A 83 -9.67 -0.19 20.90
C ALA A 83 -10.75 0.71 20.31
N SER A 84 -11.00 0.66 18.99
CA SER A 84 -12.03 1.46 18.34
C SER A 84 -12.50 0.85 17.01
N PRO A 85 -13.82 0.80 16.76
CA PRO A 85 -14.37 0.35 15.49
C PRO A 85 -13.96 1.26 14.32
N LEU A 86 -13.57 2.52 14.57
CA LEU A 86 -13.15 3.46 13.53
C LEU A 86 -12.01 2.91 12.67
N TYR A 87 -11.08 2.16 13.26
CA TYR A 87 -9.96 1.57 12.52
C TYR A 87 -10.41 0.52 11.52
N ALA A 88 -11.55 -0.15 11.74
CA ALA A 88 -12.13 -1.08 10.78
C ALA A 88 -12.72 -0.33 9.56
N GLU A 89 -13.14 0.93 9.71
CA GLU A 89 -13.73 1.73 8.61
C GLU A 89 -12.68 2.38 7.70
N ILE A 90 -11.41 2.40 8.11
CA ILE A 90 -10.34 3.00 7.30
C ILE A 90 -10.17 2.25 5.98
N GLY A 91 -10.13 3.01 4.88
CA GLY A 91 -9.89 2.49 3.53
C GLY A 91 -11.11 1.88 2.84
N ARG A 92 -12.32 2.11 3.37
CA ARG A 92 -13.60 1.60 2.83
C ARG A 92 -14.49 2.63 2.12
N SER A 93 -13.92 3.75 1.66
CA SER A 93 -14.64 4.88 1.05
C SER A 93 -15.06 4.67 -0.40
#